data_AF-A0A7N5JPQ3-F1
#
_entry.id   AF-A0A7N5JPQ3-F1
#
_cell.length_a   1.000
_cell.length_b   1.000
_cell.length_c   1.000
_cell.angle_alpha   90.00
_cell.angle_beta   90.00
_cell.angle_gamma   90.00
#
_symmetry.space_group_name_H-M   'P 1'
#
loop_
_entity.id
_entity.type
_entity.pdbx_description
1 polymer ?
#
loop_
_entity_poly.entity_id
_entity_poly.type
_entity_poly.pdbx_seq_one_letter_code
_entity_poly.pdbx_strand_id
1 'polypeptide(L)'
;MAAAAAAQRSRLGTLFLLAALAWADPEPASEAFEPALGNTVLCQRTCQNTYPLHTYPKEEELYACQRGCRLFSICQFVDDGIDLNQTKMECDSACTEAYPSPSDEQYACHLGCQNQLPYAELRLHLQLSTFSWITKSHKYLSMH
;
A
#
# COMPACT_ATOMS: atom_id res chain seq x y z
N MET A 1 -13.72 67.93 -11.06
CA MET A 1 -14.03 67.66 -9.63
C MET A 1 -15.36 66.93 -9.63
N ALA A 2 -15.60 65.71 -9.15
CA ALA A 2 -14.86 64.67 -8.44
C ALA A 2 -15.53 63.32 -8.84
N ALA A 3 -14.75 62.31 -9.24
CA ALA A 3 -14.40 61.12 -8.45
C ALA A 3 -15.46 59.98 -8.43
N ALA A 4 -15.24 59.05 -9.36
CA ALA A 4 -15.38 57.58 -9.34
C ALA A 4 -16.54 56.91 -8.60
N ALA A 5 -17.38 56.24 -9.39
CA ALA A 5 -18.35 55.21 -9.01
C ALA A 5 -17.77 53.79 -9.18
N ALA A 6 -18.38 52.82 -8.48
CA ALA A 6 -18.20 51.36 -8.57
C ALA A 6 -16.86 50.83 -8.00
N ALA A 7 -16.76 49.69 -7.32
CA ALA A 7 -17.55 48.48 -7.39
C ALA A 7 -17.45 47.68 -6.06
N GLN A 8 -18.53 47.65 -5.31
CA GLN A 8 -18.79 46.81 -4.12
C GLN A 8 -18.99 45.31 -4.50
N ARG A 9 -18.23 44.78 -5.45
CA ARG A 9 -18.41 43.41 -6.02
C ARG A 9 -17.26 42.44 -5.75
N SER A 10 -16.20 42.89 -5.07
CA SER A 10 -14.92 42.16 -4.99
C SER A 10 -14.65 41.42 -3.67
N ARG A 11 -15.56 41.45 -2.69
CA ARG A 11 -15.34 40.82 -1.37
C ARG A 11 -16.04 39.48 -1.18
N LEU A 12 -17.09 39.18 -1.95
CA LEU A 12 -17.81 37.90 -1.86
C LEU A 12 -17.04 36.74 -2.52
N GLY A 13 -16.34 37.00 -3.63
CA GLY A 13 -15.59 35.97 -4.36
C GLY A 13 -14.37 35.46 -3.60
N THR A 14 -13.67 36.33 -2.88
CA THR A 14 -12.52 35.97 -2.03
C THR A 14 -12.93 35.19 -0.79
N LEU A 15 -14.09 35.48 -0.20
CA LEU A 15 -14.65 34.69 0.90
C LEU A 15 -15.09 33.28 0.46
N PHE A 16 -15.64 33.14 -0.75
CA PHE A 16 -16.01 31.83 -1.32
C PHE A 16 -14.79 30.96 -1.66
N LEU A 17 -13.72 31.56 -2.19
CA LEU A 17 -12.46 30.86 -2.49
C LEU A 17 -11.73 30.39 -1.21
N LEU A 18 -11.84 31.12 -0.10
CA LEU A 18 -11.26 30.71 1.19
C LEU A 18 -12.10 29.63 1.89
N ALA A 19 -13.43 29.63 1.73
CA ALA A 19 -14.30 28.59 2.29
C ALA A 19 -14.12 27.24 1.58
N ALA A 20 -13.83 27.22 0.29
CA ALA A 20 -13.59 25.99 -0.47
C ALA A 20 -12.31 25.25 -0.05
N LEU A 21 -11.29 25.96 0.46
CA LEU A 21 -10.05 25.37 0.97
C LEU A 21 -10.19 24.79 2.39
N ALA A 22 -11.30 25.07 3.08
CA ALA A 22 -11.54 24.58 4.44
C ALA A 22 -12.36 23.27 4.48
N TRP A 23 -12.80 22.76 3.34
CA TRP A 23 -13.56 21.50 3.22
C TRP A 23 -12.80 20.39 2.46
N ALA A 24 -11.52 20.59 2.19
CA ALA A 24 -10.66 19.47 1.83
C ALA A 24 -10.29 18.75 3.12
N ASP A 25 -11.10 17.77 3.51
CA ASP A 25 -10.64 16.74 4.43
C ASP A 25 -9.32 16.17 3.86
N PRO A 26 -8.25 16.08 4.67
CA PRO A 26 -7.06 15.33 4.26
C PRO A 26 -7.48 13.87 4.13
N GLU A 27 -7.85 13.45 2.93
CA GLU A 27 -8.05 12.05 2.61
C GLU A 27 -6.72 11.33 2.97
N PRO A 28 -6.74 10.33 3.87
CA PRO A 28 -5.51 9.65 4.21
C PRO A 28 -5.01 8.98 2.94
N ALA A 29 -3.90 9.51 2.39
CA ALA A 29 -3.26 9.00 1.17
C ALA A 29 -2.90 7.50 1.26
N SER A 30 -3.06 6.86 2.42
CA SER A 30 -2.94 5.42 2.57
C SER A 30 -3.97 4.63 1.76
N GLU A 31 -5.21 5.12 1.54
CA GLU A 31 -6.25 4.31 0.89
C GLU A 31 -6.17 4.33 -0.65
N ALA A 32 -5.64 5.40 -1.24
CA ALA A 32 -5.54 5.54 -2.70
C ALA A 32 -4.56 4.55 -3.36
N PHE A 33 -3.58 4.01 -2.63
CA PHE A 33 -2.57 3.08 -3.16
C PHE A 33 -2.83 1.61 -2.80
N GLU A 34 -3.74 1.31 -1.85
CA GLU A 34 -4.06 -0.06 -1.44
C GLU A 34 -4.57 -0.96 -2.57
N PRO A 35 -5.40 -0.48 -3.54
CA PRO A 35 -5.82 -1.31 -4.67
C PRO A 35 -4.65 -1.73 -5.58
N ALA A 36 -3.61 -0.89 -5.69
CA ALA A 36 -2.46 -1.12 -6.57
C ALA A 36 -1.38 -2.01 -5.91
N LEU A 37 -1.22 -1.90 -4.59
CA LEU A 37 -0.22 -2.65 -3.80
C LEU A 37 -0.66 -4.08 -3.47
N GLY A 38 -1.94 -4.39 -3.70
CA GLY A 38 -2.53 -5.68 -3.39
C GLY A 38 -2.84 -5.85 -1.90
N ASN A 39 -3.79 -6.72 -1.59
CA ASN A 39 -4.34 -6.86 -0.24
C ASN A 39 -3.33 -7.50 0.74
N THR A 40 -3.02 -6.79 1.83
CA THR A 40 -2.15 -7.25 2.93
C THR A 40 -2.90 -7.69 4.18
N VAL A 41 -4.23 -7.55 4.22
CA VAL A 41 -5.08 -7.86 5.40
C VAL A 41 -4.90 -9.28 5.90
N LEU A 42 -4.70 -10.25 5.00
CA LEU A 42 -4.44 -11.63 5.38
C LEU A 42 -3.09 -11.78 6.10
N CYS A 43 -2.04 -11.14 5.58
CA CYS A 43 -0.73 -11.12 6.24
C CYS A 43 -0.79 -10.38 7.57
N GLN A 44 -1.47 -9.22 7.64
CA GLN A 44 -1.65 -8.48 8.88
C GLN A 44 -2.39 -9.30 9.94
N ARG A 45 -3.39 -10.09 9.54
CA ARG A 45 -4.07 -11.04 10.45
C ARG A 45 -3.13 -12.14 10.93
N THR A 46 -2.25 -12.65 10.07
CA THR A 46 -1.20 -13.58 10.48
C THR A 46 -0.29 -12.93 11.53
N CYS A 47 0.15 -11.69 11.33
CA CYS A 47 0.92 -10.94 12.32
C CYS A 47 0.18 -10.79 13.66
N GLN A 48 -1.13 -10.49 13.66
CA GLN A 48 -1.95 -10.39 14.88
C GLN A 48 -2.00 -11.70 15.67
N ASN A 49 -2.03 -12.83 14.95
CA ASN A 49 -2.01 -14.16 15.58
C ASN A 49 -0.62 -14.54 16.08
N THR A 50 0.45 -14.06 15.44
CA THR A 50 1.84 -14.32 15.86
C THR A 50 2.27 -13.45 17.04
N TYR A 51 1.86 -12.19 17.07
CA TYR A 51 2.18 -11.23 18.13
C TYR A 51 0.92 -10.82 18.91
N PRO A 52 0.25 -11.76 19.61
CA PRO A 52 -0.92 -11.41 20.39
C PRO A 52 -0.52 -10.71 21.69
N LEU A 53 -1.27 -9.67 22.08
CA LEU A 53 -0.99 -8.83 23.25
C LEU A 53 -0.81 -9.59 24.58
N HIS A 54 -1.43 -10.76 24.73
CA HIS A 54 -1.35 -11.54 25.97
C HIS A 54 0.00 -12.28 26.13
N THR A 55 0.72 -12.51 25.04
CA THR A 55 2.03 -13.19 25.04
C THR A 55 3.16 -12.22 24.71
N TYR A 56 2.88 -11.21 23.88
CA TYR A 56 3.79 -10.15 23.48
C TYR A 56 3.25 -8.82 24.03
N PRO A 57 3.78 -8.34 25.17
CA PRO A 57 3.29 -7.11 25.79
C PRO A 57 3.69 -5.84 25.00
N LYS A 58 4.60 -5.96 24.04
CA LYS A 58 5.04 -4.86 23.17
C LYS A 58 4.29 -4.91 21.84
N GLU A 59 3.57 -3.84 21.52
CA GLU A 59 2.89 -3.72 20.23
C GLU A 59 3.85 -3.39 19.07
N GLU A 60 5.08 -2.98 19.39
CA GLU A 60 6.11 -2.57 18.41
C GLU A 60 6.45 -3.70 17.42
N GLU A 61 6.55 -4.94 17.89
CA GLU A 61 6.79 -6.12 17.05
C GLU A 61 5.61 -6.40 16.11
N LEU A 62 4.38 -6.28 16.61
CA LEU A 62 3.16 -6.42 15.79
C LEU A 62 3.14 -5.38 14.66
N TYR A 63 3.42 -4.12 15.00
CA TYR A 63 3.47 -3.03 14.01
C TYR A 63 4.60 -3.23 13.01
N ALA A 64 5.77 -3.71 13.44
CA ALA A 64 6.88 -4.01 12.55
C ALA A 64 6.54 -5.15 11.57
N CYS A 65 5.85 -6.21 12.03
CA CYS A 65 5.37 -7.29 11.16
C CYS A 65 4.36 -6.79 10.12
N GLN A 66 3.36 -6.01 10.54
CA GLN A 66 2.38 -5.44 9.62
C GLN A 66 3.03 -4.49 8.60
N ARG A 67 4.05 -3.73 9.03
CA ARG A 67 4.87 -2.91 8.15
C ARG A 67 5.61 -3.76 7.11
N GLY A 68 6.19 -4.90 7.52
CA GLY A 68 6.82 -5.86 6.62
C GLY A 68 5.86 -6.39 5.54
N CYS A 69 4.62 -6.74 5.92
CA CYS A 69 3.59 -7.17 4.95
C CYS A 69 3.36 -6.11 3.85
N ARG A 70 3.21 -4.84 4.25
CA ARG A 70 3.01 -3.73 3.30
C ARG A 70 4.25 -3.46 2.46
N LEU A 71 5.43 -3.53 3.08
CA LEU A 71 6.70 -3.30 2.42
C LEU A 71 6.94 -4.32 1.30
N PHE A 72 6.66 -5.60 1.53
CA PHE A 72 6.76 -6.63 0.49
C PHE A 72 5.87 -6.30 -0.72
N SER A 73 4.63 -5.89 -0.47
CA SER A 73 3.69 -5.48 -1.52
C SER A 73 4.19 -4.28 -2.33
N ILE A 74 4.90 -3.35 -1.70
CA ILE A 74 5.55 -2.22 -2.37
C ILE A 74 6.74 -2.70 -3.22
N CYS A 75 7.63 -3.53 -2.67
CA CYS A 75 8.76 -4.10 -3.41
C CYS A 75 8.27 -4.87 -4.65
N GLN A 76 7.22 -5.70 -4.49
CA GLN A 76 6.64 -6.46 -5.60
C GLN A 76 6.13 -5.54 -6.72
N PHE A 77 5.52 -4.42 -6.35
CA PHE A 77 4.98 -3.47 -7.32
C PHE A 77 6.07 -2.75 -8.13
N VAL A 78 7.27 -2.60 -7.56
CA VAL A 78 8.40 -1.89 -8.20
C VAL A 78 9.22 -2.81 -9.12
N ASP A 79 9.40 -4.09 -8.78
CA ASP A 79 10.28 -5.04 -9.48
C ASP A 79 9.53 -5.96 -10.49
N ASP A 80 8.52 -5.43 -11.20
CA ASP A 80 7.62 -6.16 -12.12
C ASP A 80 6.84 -7.36 -11.52
N GLY A 81 7.11 -7.72 -10.27
CA GLY A 81 6.34 -8.63 -9.42
C GLY A 81 6.41 -10.11 -9.77
N ILE A 82 7.33 -10.52 -10.65
CA ILE A 82 7.49 -11.91 -11.11
C ILE A 82 8.45 -12.72 -10.22
N ASP A 83 9.61 -12.16 -9.86
CA ASP A 83 10.57 -12.84 -8.99
C ASP A 83 10.31 -12.53 -7.52
N LEU A 84 9.48 -13.36 -6.89
CA LEU A 84 9.11 -13.20 -5.48
C LEU A 84 10.26 -13.46 -4.51
N ASN A 85 11.29 -14.21 -4.92
CA ASN A 85 12.47 -14.40 -4.08
C ASN A 85 13.30 -13.13 -4.04
N GLN A 86 13.50 -12.48 -5.19
CA GLN A 86 14.17 -11.18 -5.27
C GLN A 86 13.38 -10.12 -4.50
N THR A 87 12.07 -10.04 -4.73
CA THR A 87 11.17 -9.15 -3.97
C THR A 87 11.30 -9.34 -2.45
N LYS A 88 11.39 -10.58 -1.98
CA LYS A 88 11.58 -10.87 -0.54
C LYS A 88 12.92 -10.33 -0.03
N MET A 89 14.01 -10.57 -0.77
CA MET A 89 15.33 -10.09 -0.37
C MET A 89 15.41 -8.57 -0.28
N GLU A 90 14.71 -7.87 -1.18
CA GLU A 90 14.58 -6.41 -1.13
C GLU A 90 13.79 -5.95 0.09
N CYS A 91 12.67 -6.62 0.40
CA CYS A 91 11.89 -6.36 1.61
C CYS A 91 12.72 -6.56 2.88
N ASP A 92 13.46 -7.67 2.97
CA ASP A 92 14.33 -7.98 4.11
C ASP A 92 15.47 -6.95 4.26
N SER A 93 16.03 -6.48 3.13
CA SER A 93 17.06 -5.44 3.12
C SER A 93 16.51 -4.11 3.63
N ALA A 94 15.32 -3.72 3.18
CA ALA A 94 14.66 -2.50 3.63
C ALA A 94 14.23 -2.56 5.11
N CYS A 95 13.81 -3.72 5.62
CA CYS A 95 13.61 -3.94 7.05
C CYS A 95 14.92 -3.78 7.84
N THR A 96 16.04 -4.27 7.31
CA THR A 96 17.36 -4.14 7.94
C THR A 96 17.81 -2.68 8.03
N GLU A 97 17.53 -1.88 6.99
CA GLU A 97 17.76 -0.44 7.01
C GLU A 97 16.83 0.30 7.98
N ALA A 98 15.55 -0.07 8.05
CA ALA A 98 14.57 0.58 8.90
C ALA A 98 14.83 0.35 10.40
N TYR A 99 15.39 -0.80 10.75
CA TYR A 99 15.73 -1.17 12.13
C TYR A 99 17.24 -1.43 12.24
N PRO A 100 18.07 -0.38 12.40
CA PRO A 100 19.53 -0.47 12.40
C PRO A 100 20.08 -1.03 13.73
N SER A 101 19.79 -2.30 13.99
CA SER A 101 20.44 -3.20 14.96
C SER A 101 19.60 -4.49 15.01
N PRO A 102 20.21 -5.68 15.21
CA PRO A 102 19.45 -6.91 15.40
C PRO A 102 18.51 -6.76 16.60
N SER A 103 17.21 -6.70 16.31
CA SER A 103 16.14 -6.37 17.27
C SER A 103 14.90 -7.22 16.98
N ASP A 104 14.02 -7.33 17.97
CA ASP A 104 12.78 -8.11 17.84
C ASP A 104 11.86 -7.49 16.77
N GLU A 105 11.89 -6.16 16.61
CA GLU A 105 11.18 -5.42 15.57
C GLU A 105 11.75 -5.72 14.18
N GLN A 106 13.08 -5.82 14.03
CA GLN A 106 13.70 -6.21 12.77
C GLN A 106 13.26 -7.62 12.37
N TYR A 107 13.32 -8.57 13.31
CA TYR A 107 12.86 -9.94 13.09
C TYR A 107 11.38 -9.99 12.71
N ALA A 108 10.53 -9.24 13.42
CA ALA A 108 9.12 -9.16 13.14
C ALA A 108 8.84 -8.58 11.74
N CYS A 109 9.59 -7.56 11.31
CA CYS A 109 9.51 -7.01 9.96
C CYS A 109 9.84 -8.06 8.89
N HIS A 110 10.94 -8.80 9.06
CA HIS A 110 11.31 -9.92 8.16
C HIS A 110 10.24 -11.01 8.13
N LEU A 111 9.63 -11.32 9.28
CA LEU A 111 8.51 -12.25 9.34
C LEU A 111 7.30 -11.75 8.54
N GLY A 112 7.02 -10.44 8.60
CA GLY A 112 6.01 -9.79 7.75
C GLY A 112 6.28 -9.99 6.25
N CYS A 113 7.52 -9.74 5.81
CA CYS A 113 7.93 -9.99 4.42
C CYS A 113 7.71 -11.47 4.03
N GLN A 114 8.12 -12.40 4.89
CA GLN A 114 7.96 -13.84 4.68
C GLN A 114 6.49 -14.27 4.60
N ASN A 115 5.62 -13.73 5.47
CA ASN A 115 4.21 -14.07 5.52
C ASN A 115 3.43 -13.55 4.31
N GLN A 116 3.91 -12.48 3.65
CA GLN A 116 3.25 -11.92 2.47
C GLN A 116 3.49 -12.76 1.21
N LEU A 117 4.62 -13.47 1.14
CA LEU A 117 5.06 -14.28 -0.01
C LEU A 117 4.00 -15.27 -0.54
N PRO A 118 3.39 -16.16 0.27
CA PRO A 118 2.39 -17.12 -0.24
C PRO A 118 1.14 -16.44 -0.83
N TYR A 119 0.77 -15.25 -0.34
CA TYR A 119 -0.35 -14.48 -0.91
C TYR A 119 0.03 -13.81 -2.23
N ALA A 120 1.30 -13.40 -2.37
CA ALA A 120 1.82 -12.87 -3.62
C ALA A 120 1.93 -13.96 -4.71
N GLU A 121 2.35 -15.17 -4.35
CA GLU A 121 2.36 -16.34 -5.24
C GLU A 121 0.96 -16.64 -5.78
N LEU A 122 -0.04 -16.69 -4.89
CA LEU A 122 -1.43 -16.92 -5.29
C LEU A 122 -1.93 -15.83 -6.25
N ARG A 123 -1.63 -14.57 -5.95
CA ARG A 123 -2.01 -13.43 -6.81
C ARG A 123 -1.38 -13.54 -8.19
N LEU A 124 -0.08 -13.84 -8.27
CA LEU A 124 0.63 -14.02 -9.54
C LEU A 124 0.06 -15.20 -10.34
N HIS A 125 -0.21 -16.32 -9.67
CA HIS A 125 -0.82 -17.49 -10.31
C HIS A 125 -2.19 -17.16 -10.91
N LEU A 126 -3.04 -16.43 -10.16
CA LEU A 126 -4.33 -15.98 -10.64
C LEU A 126 -4.18 -15.05 -11.86
N GLN A 127 -3.26 -14.08 -11.82
CA GLN A 127 -2.98 -13.18 -12.94
C GLN A 127 -2.51 -13.91 -14.20
N LEU A 128 -1.59 -14.87 -14.08
CA LEU A 128 -1.11 -15.68 -15.20
C LEU A 128 -2.23 -16.55 -15.78
N SER A 129 -3.06 -17.12 -14.91
CA SER A 129 -4.20 -17.93 -15.32
C SER A 129 -5.22 -17.09 -16.11
N THR A 130 -5.58 -15.90 -15.62
CA THR A 130 -6.55 -15.00 -16.28
C THR A 130 -6.00 -14.52 -17.62
N PHE A 131 -4.71 -14.15 -17.70
CA PHE A 131 -4.07 -13.78 -18.96
C PHE A 131 -4.11 -14.93 -19.97
N SER A 132 -3.86 -16.17 -19.54
CA SER A 132 -3.97 -17.37 -20.38
C SER A 132 -5.40 -17.57 -20.91
N TRP A 133 -6.41 -17.37 -20.07
CA TRP A 133 -7.82 -17.44 -20.47
C TRP A 133 -8.16 -16.36 -21.50
N ILE A 134 -7.78 -15.10 -21.24
CA ILE A 134 -8.04 -13.97 -22.13
C ILE A 134 -7.40 -14.20 -23.51
N THR A 135 -6.13 -14.61 -23.55
CA THR A 135 -5.42 -14.85 -24.81
C THR A 135 -6.03 -16.00 -25.61
N LYS A 136 -6.45 -17.09 -24.94
CA LYS A 136 -7.19 -18.19 -25.59
C LYS A 136 -8.54 -17.73 -26.14
N SER A 137 -9.32 -16.98 -25.36
CA SER A 137 -10.60 -16.45 -25.80
C SER A 137 -10.45 -15.52 -27.00
N HIS A 138 -9.49 -14.59 -26.97
CA HIS A 138 -9.22 -13.69 -28.09
C HIS A 138 -8.86 -14.48 -29.37
N LYS A 139 -8.03 -15.52 -29.24
CA LYS A 139 -7.68 -16.40 -30.38
C LYS A 139 -8.89 -17.15 -30.94
N TYR A 140 -9.78 -17.64 -30.07
CA TYR A 140 -11.01 -18.32 -30.49
C TYR A 140 -11.95 -17.36 -31.26
N LEU A 141 -12.10 -16.13 -30.78
CA LEU A 141 -12.88 -15.07 -31.44
C LEU A 141 -12.28 -14.64 -32.78
N SER A 142 -10.96 -14.65 -32.97
CA SER A 142 -10.34 -14.31 -34.27
C SER A 142 -10.43 -15.42 -35.31
N MET A 143 -10.79 -16.65 -34.93
CA MET A 143 -10.93 -17.78 -35.86
C MET A 143 -12.36 -17.92 -36.43
N HIS A 144 -13.31 -17.11 -35.96
CA HIS A 144 -14.72 -17.10 -36.36
C HIS A 144 -15.13 -15.70 -36.83
#